data_AF-A0A8J2LEN4-F1
#
_entry.id   AF-A0A8J2LEN4-F1
#
_cell.length_a   1.000
_cell.length_b   1.000
_cell.length_c   1.000
_cell.angle_alpha   90.00
_cell.angle_beta   90.00
_cell.angle_gamma   90.00
#
_symmetry.space_group_name_H-M   'P 1'
#
loop_
_entity.id
_entity.type
_entity.pdbx_description
1 polymer ?
#
loop_
_entity_poly.entity_id
_entity_poly.type
_entity_poly.pdbx_seq_one_letter_code
_entity_poly.pdbx_strand_id
1 'polypeptide(L)'
;MVHMILIFAEGTDFSAESKAKSDSFAHKNGLTPYDFVLHPRTTGFTYLAQKMRENNQLDAVYDMTIAYPKTLPECELDILQGKFPQEVHFNIK
;
A
#
# COMPACT_ATOMS: atom_id res chain seq x y z
N MET A 1 -6.90 -23.40 -11.31
CA MET A 1 -6.42 -22.03 -11.61
C MET A 1 -6.15 -21.36 -10.28
N VAL A 2 -5.01 -20.68 -10.14
CA VAL A 2 -4.71 -19.87 -8.94
C VAL A 2 -5.28 -18.48 -9.18
N HIS A 3 -5.94 -17.90 -8.18
CA HIS A 3 -6.49 -16.54 -8.25
C HIS A 3 -5.76 -15.68 -7.23
N MET A 4 -5.29 -14.52 -7.67
CA MET A 4 -4.58 -13.56 -6.84
C MET A 4 -5.31 -12.23 -6.88
N ILE A 5 -5.52 -11.63 -5.72
CA ILE A 5 -6.07 -10.28 -5.59
C ILE A 5 -4.98 -9.41 -4.95
N LEU A 6 -4.60 -8.35 -5.65
CA LEU A 6 -3.69 -7.33 -5.13
C LEU A 6 -4.53 -6.17 -4.60
N ILE A 7 -4.35 -5.82 -3.33
CA ILE A 7 -5.03 -4.68 -2.70
C ILE A 7 -3.99 -3.67 -2.27
N PHE A 8 -4.19 -2.42 -2.68
CA PHE A 8 -3.46 -1.29 -2.14
C PHE A 8 -4.15 -0.80 -0.88
N ALA A 9 -3.68 -1.27 0.28
CA ALA A 9 -4.35 -1.06 1.56
C ALA A 9 -4.39 0.41 2.01
N GLU A 10 -3.44 1.24 1.59
CA GLU A 10 -3.41 2.68 1.90
C GLU A 10 -4.52 3.44 1.16
N GLY A 11 -4.90 2.98 -0.04
CA GLY A 11 -6.01 3.50 -0.83
C GLY A 11 -5.77 4.89 -1.44
N THR A 12 -4.56 5.45 -1.32
CA THR A 12 -4.16 6.73 -1.90
C THR A 12 -2.63 6.83 -1.97
N ASP A 13 -2.12 7.65 -2.87
CA ASP A 13 -0.69 7.81 -3.07
C ASP A 13 -0.02 8.51 -1.88
N PHE A 14 1.23 8.16 -1.63
CA PHE A 14 2.05 8.81 -0.62
C PHE A 14 2.46 10.21 -1.11
N SER A 15 2.01 11.25 -0.40
CA SER A 15 2.35 12.64 -0.63
C SER A 15 2.43 13.38 0.70
N ALA A 16 2.98 14.59 0.73
CA ALA A 16 3.01 15.41 1.95
C ALA A 16 1.60 15.64 2.53
N GLU A 17 0.59 15.79 1.68
CA GLU A 17 -0.79 15.99 2.11
C GLU A 17 -1.40 14.70 2.70
N SER A 18 -1.29 13.57 2.01
CA SER A 18 -1.84 12.30 2.50
C SER A 18 -1.12 11.82 3.76
N LYS A 19 0.19 12.09 3.85
CA LYS A 19 1.01 11.87 5.06
C LYS A 19 0.53 12.68 6.25
N ALA A 20 0.31 13.99 6.09
CA ALA A 20 -0.19 14.84 7.18
C ALA A 20 -1.56 14.36 7.71
N LYS A 21 -2.45 13.91 6.81
CA LYS A 21 -3.74 13.32 7.20
C LYS A 21 -3.56 11.99 7.94
N SER A 22 -2.65 11.14 7.47
CA SER A 22 -2.31 9.87 8.12
C SER A 22 -1.72 10.08 9.52
N ASP A 23 -0.83 11.05 9.69
CA ASP A 23 -0.21 11.37 10.98
C ASP A 23 -1.22 11.95 11.97
N SER A 24 -2.08 12.85 11.51
CA SER A 24 -3.19 13.38 12.32
C SER A 24 -4.11 12.25 12.81
N PHE A 25 -4.43 11.29 11.93
CA PHE A 25 -5.16 10.08 12.31
C PHE A 25 -4.38 9.26 13.35
N ALA A 26 -3.07 9.06 13.17
CA ALA A 26 -2.24 8.30 14.09
C ALA A 26 -2.23 8.94 15.49
N HIS A 27 -1.95 10.24 15.57
CA HIS A 27 -1.95 10.98 16.83
C HIS A 27 -3.30 10.95 17.54
N LYS A 28 -4.40 11.14 16.80
CA LYS A 28 -5.76 11.08 17.36
C LYS A 28 -6.09 9.72 17.99
N ASN A 29 -5.51 8.64 17.47
CA ASN A 29 -5.79 7.27 17.93
C ASN A 29 -4.65 6.68 18.78
N GLY A 30 -3.65 7.48 19.18
CA GLY A 30 -2.51 7.00 19.96
C GLY A 30 -1.59 6.02 19.22
N LEU A 31 -1.60 6.05 17.88
CA LEU A 31 -0.76 5.23 17.03
C LEU A 31 0.54 5.96 16.70
N THR A 32 1.58 5.19 16.37
CA THR A 32 2.85 5.74 15.89
C THR A 32 2.69 6.22 14.44
N PRO A 33 3.07 7.46 14.10
CA PRO A 33 3.20 7.90 12.71
C PRO A 33 4.23 7.05 11.97
N TYR A 34 3.96 6.69 10.73
CA TYR A 34 4.91 5.97 9.88
C TYR A 34 5.70 6.95 9.02
N ASP A 35 6.93 6.63 8.64
CA ASP A 35 7.77 7.57 7.89
C ASP A 35 7.60 7.43 6.37
N PHE A 36 7.45 6.21 5.87
CA PHE A 36 7.54 5.88 4.43
C PHE A 36 6.26 5.32 3.81
N VAL A 37 5.22 5.10 4.63
CA VAL A 37 3.92 4.55 4.23
C VAL A 37 2.80 5.26 4.98
N LEU A 38 1.57 5.15 4.51
CA LEU A 38 0.38 5.64 5.21
C LEU A 38 -0.25 4.55 6.08
N HIS A 39 -1.06 4.96 7.06
CA HIS A 39 -1.88 4.01 7.82
C HIS A 39 -2.94 3.38 6.90
N PRO A 40 -3.06 2.04 6.84
CA PRO A 40 -3.96 1.37 5.91
C PRO A 40 -5.43 1.59 6.24
N ARG A 41 -6.25 1.62 5.19
CA ARG A 41 -7.72 1.59 5.25
C ARG A 41 -8.17 0.13 5.30
N THR A 42 -8.41 -0.39 6.50
CA THR A 42 -8.61 -1.83 6.72
C THR A 42 -9.99 -2.34 6.31
N THR A 43 -11.04 -1.51 6.30
CA THR A 43 -12.44 -1.94 6.12
C THR A 43 -12.67 -2.82 4.89
N GLY A 44 -12.17 -2.39 3.72
CA GLY A 44 -12.34 -3.13 2.47
C GLY A 44 -11.58 -4.44 2.45
N PHE A 45 -10.32 -4.43 2.92
CA PHE A 45 -9.51 -5.63 3.06
C PHE A 45 -10.15 -6.63 4.02
N THR A 46 -10.60 -6.19 5.20
CA THR A 46 -11.22 -7.06 6.20
C THR A 46 -12.50 -7.71 5.68
N TYR A 47 -13.33 -6.95 4.95
CA TYR A 47 -14.54 -7.47 4.32
C TYR A 47 -14.22 -8.55 3.30
N LEU A 48 -13.28 -8.29 2.38
CA LEU A 48 -12.91 -9.24 1.34
C LEU A 48 -12.28 -10.51 1.93
N ALA A 49 -11.28 -10.35 2.82
CA ALA A 49 -10.59 -11.48 3.44
C ALA A 49 -11.56 -12.36 4.24
N GLN A 50 -12.54 -11.75 4.91
CA GLN A 50 -13.59 -12.50 5.60
C GLN A 50 -14.46 -13.28 4.60
N LYS A 51 -14.94 -12.64 3.52
CA LYS A 51 -15.76 -13.32 2.51
C LYS A 51 -15.04 -14.46 1.80
N MET A 52 -13.76 -14.28 1.48
CA MET A 52 -12.96 -15.35 0.87
C MET A 52 -12.74 -16.50 1.84
N ARG A 53 -12.51 -16.21 3.13
CA ARG A 53 -12.41 -17.25 4.17
C ARG A 53 -13.71 -18.02 4.34
N GLU A 54 -14.85 -17.35 4.40
CA GLU A 54 -16.19 -17.97 4.52
C GLU A 54 -16.49 -18.93 3.35
N ASN A 55 -15.96 -18.66 2.16
CA ASN A 55 -16.16 -19.48 0.97
C ASN A 55 -15.04 -20.51 0.69
N ASN A 56 -14.07 -20.68 1.61
CA ASN A 56 -12.87 -21.51 1.41
C ASN A 56 -12.05 -21.12 0.17
N GLN A 57 -11.87 -19.82 -0.06
CA GLN A 57 -11.14 -19.23 -1.20
C GLN A 57 -9.90 -18.43 -0.78
N LEU A 58 -9.47 -18.52 0.48
CA LEU A 58 -8.30 -17.79 1.00
C LEU A 58 -7.25 -18.77 1.50
N ASP A 59 -6.25 -19.04 0.66
CA ASP A 59 -5.13 -19.93 1.02
C ASP A 59 -4.04 -19.21 1.82
N ALA A 60 -3.72 -17.97 1.45
CA ALA A 60 -2.67 -17.18 2.09
C ALA A 60 -2.95 -15.68 1.95
N VAL A 61 -2.35 -14.90 2.86
CA VAL A 61 -2.26 -13.44 2.79
C VAL A 61 -0.79 -13.08 2.87
N TYR A 62 -0.32 -12.30 1.91
CA TYR A 62 1.05 -11.81 1.87
C TYR A 62 1.05 -10.31 2.15
N ASP A 63 1.88 -9.87 3.09
CA ASP A 63 2.15 -8.46 3.30
C ASP A 63 3.32 -8.06 2.39
N MET A 64 3.08 -7.07 1.52
CA MET A 64 4.05 -6.62 0.52
C MET A 64 4.30 -5.13 0.68
N THR A 65 5.57 -4.77 0.82
CA THR A 65 6.05 -3.39 0.73
C THR A 65 6.92 -3.23 -0.50
N ILE A 66 6.68 -2.18 -1.28
CA ILE A 66 7.45 -1.85 -2.48
C ILE A 66 8.21 -0.55 -2.20
N ALA A 67 9.53 -0.55 -2.39
CA ALA A 67 10.38 0.61 -2.20
C ALA A 67 11.05 1.04 -3.51
N TYR A 68 11.12 2.37 -3.72
CA TYR A 68 11.72 3.03 -4.87
C TYR A 68 12.85 3.97 -4.39
N PRO A 69 14.05 3.46 -4.07
CA PRO A 69 15.06 4.21 -3.31
C PRO A 69 15.74 5.34 -4.10
N LYS A 70 15.72 5.32 -5.43
CA LYS A 70 16.49 6.25 -6.28
C LYS A 70 15.65 7.19 -7.11
N THR A 71 14.62 6.67 -7.76
CA THR A 71 13.79 7.45 -8.67
C THR A 71 12.35 7.07 -8.39
N LEU A 72 11.59 8.04 -7.89
CA LEU A 72 10.16 7.92 -7.67
C LEU A 72 9.45 8.72 -8.77
N PRO A 73 8.81 8.05 -9.74
CA PRO A 73 7.91 8.73 -10.67
C PRO A 73 6.72 9.25 -9.86
N GLU A 74 6.51 10.56 -9.84
CA GLU A 74 5.39 11.15 -9.09
C GLU A 74 4.14 11.28 -9.97
N CYS A 75 4.34 11.36 -11.30
CA CYS A 75 3.24 11.48 -12.26
C CYS A 75 3.48 10.67 -13.53
N GLU A 76 2.41 10.41 -14.28
CA GLU A 76 2.48 9.64 -15.55
C GLU A 76 3.41 10.29 -16.59
N LEU A 77 3.59 11.62 -16.54
CA LEU A 77 4.51 12.34 -17.41
C LEU A 77 5.97 11.94 -17.19
N ASP A 78 6.37 11.57 -15.96
CA ASP A 78 7.73 11.12 -15.67
C ASP A 78 8.04 9.84 -16.43
N ILE A 79 7.06 8.93 -16.51
CA ILE A 79 7.17 7.69 -17.28
C ILE A 79 7.32 8.00 -18.78
N LEU A 80 6.50 8.91 -19.32
CA LEU A 80 6.60 9.33 -20.73
C LEU A 80 7.93 10.00 -21.07
N GLN A 81 8.57 10.67 -20.11
CA GLN A 81 9.89 11.27 -20.25
C GLN A 81 11.04 10.26 -20.08
N GLY A 82 10.73 8.98 -19.88
CA GLY A 82 11.72 7.92 -19.69
C GLY A 82 12.34 7.89 -18.28
N LYS A 83 11.76 8.60 -17.30
CA LYS A 83 12.19 8.55 -15.90
C LYS A 83 11.56 7.34 -15.21
N PHE A 84 12.18 6.19 -15.42
CA PHE A 84 11.79 4.96 -14.74
C PHE A 84 12.50 4.81 -13.40
N PRO A 85 11.89 4.08 -12.43
CA PRO A 85 12.60 3.66 -11.23
C PRO A 85 13.85 2.89 -11.62
N GLN A 86 15.02 3.35 -11.17
CA GLN A 86 16.27 2.61 -11.40
C GLN A 86 16.30 1.29 -10.63
N GLU A 87 15.63 1.27 -9.48
CA GLU A 87 15.55 0.11 -8.59
C GLU A 87 14.15 0.02 -8.00
N VAL A 88 13.67 -1.22 -7.87
CA VAL A 88 12.41 -1.55 -7.20
C VAL A 88 12.69 -2.71 -6.26
N HIS A 89 12.45 -2.51 -4.97
CA HIS A 89 12.71 -3.50 -3.94
C HIS A 89 11.38 -4.00 -3.40
N PHE A 90 11.20 -5.32 -3.35
CA PHE A 90 10.01 -5.96 -2.80
C PHE A 90 10.37 -6.63 -1.48
N ASN A 91 9.69 -6.24 -0.41
CA ASN A 91 9.72 -6.95 0.86
C ASN A 91 8.39 -7.67 1.03
N ILE A 92 8.44 -8.99 1.15
CA ILE A 92 7.26 -9.86 1.26
C ILE A 92 7.37 -10.66 2.56
N LYS A 93 6.29 -10.68 3.35
CA LYS A 93 6.16 -11.45 4.60
C LYS A 93 4.93 -12.35 4.56
#